data_AF-A0A926YXP2-F1
#
_entry.id   AF-A0A926YXP2-F1
#
_cell.length_a   1.000
_cell.length_b   1.000
_cell.length_c   1.000
_cell.angle_alpha   90.00
_cell.angle_beta   90.00
_cell.angle_gamma   90.00
#
_symmetry.space_group_name_H-M   'P 1'
#
loop_
_entity.id
_entity.type
_entity.pdbx_description
1 polymer ?
#
loop_
_entity_poly.entity_id
_entity_poly.type
_entity_poly.pdbx_seq_one_letter_code
_entity_poly.pdbx_strand_id
1 'polypeptide(L)'
;MNLRCESPVEQGYGAFIRIGGIAKMAESSLSKLSQQQHSYPLLLLSTAVAEALQSVPPPVPTYRSSPAPEKTKLQPVPKAQLAISAGAGLVVALLLYAVLLQFLGDSIALLGVALALGVSGTRLIQQFRYNRRVVALQRQYEWQLADYLQQEDQARAEHREQTQDREALLSDPRRLLAFRVGRLQPLFAEIQCLRAARLAQTRPNDAAESELLAQLQQEFPDRIHRGINLMIEGLAVECLPKIAYIDPQLKLHIAVEIDRAFDFDPMTGACEPRNFIGGTRNGEHILLDQNWVVLRFTQEQALNHPRSCAKTLAHTIASVTGDKQLFANFRTVPNLPVVPCWTAEQAMSMARSTVMLDRDSRPREDPNLRSRSDEPSRLRN
;
A
#
# COMPACT_ATOMS: atom_id res chain seq x y z
N MET A 1 46.03 13.06 -9.10
CA MET A 1 44.77 12.29 -9.10
C MET A 1 43.86 12.91 -8.06
N ASN A 2 43.00 13.83 -8.47
CA ASN A 2 41.97 14.45 -7.62
C ASN A 2 40.63 13.88 -8.07
N LEU A 3 40.03 13.01 -7.25
CA LEU A 3 38.66 12.56 -7.45
C LEU A 3 37.77 13.43 -6.57
N ARG A 4 37.09 14.40 -7.21
CA ARG A 4 35.91 15.06 -6.66
C ARG A 4 34.79 14.03 -6.61
N CYS A 5 34.29 13.73 -5.43
CA CYS A 5 32.97 13.15 -5.25
C CYS A 5 31.97 14.30 -5.14
N GLU A 6 31.36 14.68 -6.27
CA GLU A 6 30.12 15.44 -6.27
C GLU A 6 28.98 14.41 -6.29
N SER A 7 28.22 14.30 -5.20
CA SER A 7 26.94 13.59 -5.18
C SER A 7 25.81 14.62 -5.29
N PRO A 8 24.86 14.48 -6.22
CA PRO A 8 23.63 15.26 -6.16
C PRO A 8 22.67 14.56 -5.18
N VAL A 9 22.42 15.19 -4.03
CA VAL A 9 21.25 14.88 -3.21
C VAL A 9 20.09 15.68 -3.80
N GLU A 10 19.40 15.11 -4.78
CA GLU A 10 18.08 15.61 -5.15
C GLU A 10 17.06 15.12 -4.10
N GLN A 11 16.48 16.10 -3.39
CA GLN A 11 15.36 15.91 -2.48
C GLN A 11 14.10 15.55 -3.28
N GLY A 12 13.81 14.25 -3.38
CA GLY A 12 12.51 13.75 -3.81
C GLY A 12 11.57 13.54 -2.64
N TYR A 13 10.91 14.61 -2.16
CA TYR A 13 9.79 14.47 -1.21
C TYR A 13 8.45 14.50 -1.96
N GLY A 14 7.69 13.40 -1.83
CA GLY A 14 6.22 13.37 -1.87
C GLY A 14 5.57 13.38 -3.25
N ALA A 15 5.21 12.19 -3.76
CA ALA A 15 4.32 12.05 -4.90
C ALA A 15 2.88 12.47 -4.54
N PHE A 16 2.26 13.27 -5.41
CA PHE A 16 0.86 13.68 -5.32
C PHE A 16 -0.01 12.81 -6.23
N ILE A 17 -1.08 12.23 -5.69
CA ILE A 17 -2.14 11.62 -6.50
C ILE A 17 -3.50 12.13 -6.03
N ARG A 18 -4.19 12.84 -6.92
CA ARG A 18 -5.58 13.29 -6.77
C ARG A 18 -6.46 12.33 -7.57
N ILE A 19 -7.10 11.36 -6.91
CA ILE A 19 -8.11 10.50 -7.54
C ILE A 19 -9.46 10.80 -6.90
N GLY A 20 -10.46 11.04 -7.75
CA GLY A 20 -11.78 11.47 -7.35
C GLY A 20 -12.69 10.32 -6.90
N GLY A 21 -13.65 10.68 -6.04
CA GLY A 21 -14.95 10.04 -5.95
C GLY A 21 -15.06 8.85 -5.00
N ILE A 22 -15.73 9.09 -3.86
CA ILE A 22 -16.43 8.12 -3.00
C ILE A 22 -15.58 7.45 -1.88
N ALA A 23 -15.20 8.23 -0.86
CA ALA A 23 -14.95 7.78 0.55
C ALA A 23 -14.68 8.98 1.50
N LYS A 24 -15.64 9.92 1.59
CA LYS A 24 -15.38 11.29 2.10
C LYS A 24 -15.07 11.48 3.60
N MET A 25 -15.23 10.48 4.48
CA MET A 25 -15.04 10.70 5.93
C MET A 25 -13.73 10.16 6.52
N ALA A 26 -13.21 9.03 6.03
CA ALA A 26 -11.93 8.48 6.52
C ALA A 26 -10.73 9.04 5.73
N GLU A 27 -10.84 9.17 4.40
CA GLU A 27 -9.77 9.70 3.55
C GLU A 27 -9.55 11.20 3.72
N SER A 28 -10.60 11.95 4.09
CA SER A 28 -10.47 13.36 4.47
C SER A 28 -9.57 13.54 5.70
N SER A 29 -9.42 12.55 6.57
CA SER A 29 -8.73 12.76 7.85
C SER A 29 -7.21 12.57 7.68
N LEU A 30 -6.78 11.50 7.01
CA LEU A 30 -5.34 11.24 6.77
C LEU A 30 -4.73 12.17 5.72
N SER A 31 -5.46 12.53 4.65
CA SER A 31 -4.98 13.52 3.67
C SER A 31 -4.86 14.92 4.26
N LYS A 32 -5.77 15.31 5.17
CA LYS A 32 -5.63 16.56 5.94
C LYS A 32 -4.45 16.51 6.91
N LEU A 33 -4.20 15.36 7.56
CA LEU A 33 -3.06 15.19 8.47
C LEU A 33 -1.71 15.24 7.73
N SER A 34 -1.63 14.72 6.51
CA SER A 34 -0.42 14.79 5.68
C SER A 34 -0.18 16.18 5.06
N GLN A 35 -1.24 16.93 4.74
CA GLN A 35 -1.15 18.32 4.24
C GLN A 35 -0.84 19.35 5.35
N GLN A 36 -0.82 18.95 6.61
CA GLN A 36 -0.51 19.81 7.75
C GLN A 36 1.00 19.97 8.01
N GLN A 37 1.88 19.96 7.00
CA GLN A 37 3.32 20.21 7.21
C GLN A 37 3.63 21.57 7.88
N HIS A 38 2.65 22.48 7.94
CA HIS A 38 2.77 23.81 8.51
C HIS A 38 2.03 24.01 9.83
N SER A 39 1.50 22.96 10.47
CA SER A 39 0.86 23.11 11.78
C SER A 39 0.90 21.84 12.64
N TYR A 40 1.10 22.00 13.93
CA TYR A 40 0.98 20.95 14.94
C TYR A 40 -0.48 20.66 15.31
N PRO A 41 -0.82 19.40 15.67
CA PRO A 41 0.06 18.24 15.74
C PRO A 41 0.51 17.75 14.36
N LEU A 42 1.77 17.31 14.24
CA LEU A 42 2.34 16.82 12.99
C LEU A 42 2.37 15.29 12.99
N LEU A 43 1.80 14.66 11.96
CA LEU A 43 1.88 13.22 11.74
C LEU A 43 2.81 12.94 10.56
N LEU A 44 3.93 12.28 10.83
CA LEU A 44 4.88 11.83 9.81
C LEU A 44 4.77 10.30 9.66
N LEU A 45 4.76 9.85 8.42
CA LEU A 45 4.65 8.45 8.03
C LEU A 45 5.76 8.14 7.03
N SER A 46 6.30 6.92 7.09
CA SER A 46 7.20 6.44 6.04
C SER A 46 6.43 6.35 4.72
N THR A 47 7.13 6.44 3.59
CA THR A 47 6.51 6.31 2.27
C THR A 47 5.74 4.99 2.15
N ALA A 48 6.33 3.88 2.61
CA ALA A 48 5.70 2.57 2.58
C ALA A 48 4.43 2.50 3.43
N VAL A 49 4.44 3.07 4.65
CA VAL A 49 3.26 3.11 5.53
C VAL A 49 2.17 4.01 4.94
N ALA A 50 2.55 5.18 4.38
CA ALA A 50 1.62 6.08 3.72
C ALA A 50 0.96 5.43 2.48
N GLU A 51 1.75 4.76 1.64
CA GLU A 51 1.26 4.00 0.49
C GLU A 51 0.34 2.85 0.91
N ALA A 52 0.69 2.11 1.97
CA ALA A 52 -0.17 1.05 2.49
C ALA A 52 -1.51 1.60 2.99
N LEU A 53 -1.50 2.72 3.71
CA LEU A 53 -2.72 3.40 4.20
C LEU A 53 -3.58 3.99 3.07
N GLN A 54 -2.97 4.40 1.97
CA GLN A 54 -3.65 4.93 0.79
C GLN A 54 -3.99 3.86 -0.24
N SER A 55 -3.48 2.63 -0.06
CA SER A 55 -3.67 1.55 -1.02
C SER A 55 -5.15 1.26 -1.22
N VAL A 56 -5.48 1.04 -2.48
CA VAL A 56 -6.74 0.44 -2.91
C VAL A 56 -6.43 -0.98 -3.41
N PRO A 57 -7.40 -1.89 -3.40
CA PRO A 57 -7.22 -3.20 -4.04
C PRO A 57 -6.68 -3.04 -5.47
N PRO A 58 -5.93 -4.01 -6.00
CA PRO A 58 -5.50 -3.98 -7.39
C PRO A 58 -6.72 -3.99 -8.34
N PRO A 59 -6.66 -3.29 -9.49
CA PRO A 59 -7.73 -3.34 -10.48
C PRO A 59 -7.93 -4.77 -10.96
N VAL A 60 -9.19 -5.16 -11.20
CA VAL A 60 -9.49 -6.46 -11.82
C VAL A 60 -8.87 -6.46 -13.22
N PRO A 61 -8.10 -7.51 -13.60
CA PRO A 61 -7.54 -7.61 -14.94
C PRO A 61 -8.63 -7.49 -16.00
N THR A 62 -8.41 -6.71 -17.04
CA THR A 62 -9.39 -6.58 -18.12
C THR A 62 -9.65 -7.93 -18.76
N TYR A 63 -10.91 -8.38 -18.73
CA TYR A 63 -11.33 -9.56 -19.46
C TYR A 63 -10.95 -9.47 -20.94
N ARG A 64 -10.19 -10.44 -21.44
CA ARG A 64 -9.86 -10.58 -22.86
C ARG A 64 -10.37 -11.92 -23.33
N SER A 65 -11.36 -11.88 -24.23
CA SER A 65 -11.88 -13.09 -24.83
C SER A 65 -10.78 -13.81 -25.60
N SER A 66 -10.74 -15.13 -25.48
CA SER A 66 -9.86 -15.94 -26.31
C SER A 66 -10.36 -15.92 -27.76
N PRO A 67 -9.49 -16.09 -28.76
CA PRO A 67 -9.94 -16.20 -30.13
C PRO A 67 -10.82 -17.46 -30.27
N ALA A 68 -11.99 -17.31 -30.89
CA ALA A 68 -12.86 -18.43 -31.19
C ALA A 68 -12.14 -19.46 -32.09
N PRO A 69 -12.44 -20.77 -31.96
CA PRO A 69 -11.86 -21.78 -32.81
C PRO A 69 -12.14 -21.46 -34.29
N GLU A 70 -11.09 -21.47 -35.11
CA GLU A 70 -11.21 -21.17 -36.53
C GLU A 70 -12.02 -22.28 -37.22
N LYS A 71 -13.09 -21.89 -37.91
CA LYS A 71 -13.90 -22.84 -38.68
C LYS A 71 -13.05 -23.38 -39.82
N THR A 72 -12.72 -24.67 -39.78
CA THR A 72 -11.99 -25.33 -40.87
C THR A 72 -12.79 -25.16 -42.17
N LYS A 73 -12.21 -24.45 -43.14
CA LYS A 73 -12.84 -24.21 -44.45
C LYS A 73 -12.89 -25.54 -45.22
N LEU A 74 -13.98 -26.27 -45.08
CA LEU A 74 -14.28 -27.43 -45.90
C LEU A 74 -14.76 -26.94 -47.27
N GLN A 75 -14.04 -27.29 -48.33
CA GLN A 75 -14.55 -27.08 -49.67
C GLN A 75 -15.76 -28.01 -49.88
N PRO A 76 -16.96 -27.48 -50.17
CA PRO A 76 -18.11 -28.32 -50.44
C PRO A 76 -17.82 -29.13 -51.71
N VAL A 77 -17.82 -30.46 -51.62
CA VAL A 77 -17.80 -31.28 -52.83
C VAL A 77 -19.08 -30.98 -53.61
N PRO A 78 -18.98 -30.53 -54.87
CA PRO A 78 -20.16 -30.22 -55.67
C PRO A 78 -20.97 -31.50 -55.86
N LYS A 79 -22.11 -31.60 -55.17
CA LYS A 79 -23.02 -32.77 -55.18
C LYS A 79 -23.42 -33.18 -56.61
N ALA A 80 -23.47 -32.22 -57.53
CA ALA A 80 -23.77 -32.44 -58.94
C ALA A 80 -22.73 -33.32 -59.65
N GLN A 81 -21.43 -33.10 -59.42
CA GLN A 81 -20.38 -33.91 -60.07
C GLN A 81 -20.41 -35.37 -59.61
N LEU A 82 -20.92 -35.63 -58.41
CA LEU A 82 -21.05 -36.97 -57.87
C LEU A 82 -22.22 -37.75 -58.48
N ALA A 83 -23.40 -37.13 -58.56
CA ALA A 83 -24.57 -37.75 -59.17
C ALA A 83 -24.32 -38.04 -60.67
N ILE A 84 -23.64 -37.11 -61.35
CA ILE A 84 -23.29 -37.24 -62.76
C ILE A 84 -22.28 -38.39 -62.98
N SER A 85 -21.23 -38.50 -62.15
CA SER A 85 -20.21 -39.55 -62.35
C SER A 85 -20.69 -40.96 -62.01
N ALA A 86 -21.53 -41.13 -60.99
CA ALA A 86 -22.10 -42.43 -60.64
C ALA A 86 -23.15 -42.89 -61.67
N GLY A 87 -24.03 -41.99 -62.11
CA GLY A 87 -25.03 -42.27 -63.14
C GLY A 87 -24.39 -42.55 -64.50
N ALA A 88 -23.44 -41.72 -64.93
CA ALA A 88 -22.74 -41.90 -66.21
C ALA A 88 -21.92 -43.20 -66.24
N GLY A 89 -21.28 -43.59 -65.14
CA GLY A 89 -20.51 -44.83 -65.06
C GLY A 89 -21.37 -46.08 -65.29
N LEU A 90 -22.58 -46.12 -64.71
CA LEU A 90 -23.52 -47.22 -64.91
C LEU A 90 -24.01 -47.30 -66.36
N VAL A 91 -24.38 -46.15 -66.95
CA VAL A 91 -24.86 -46.07 -68.34
C VAL A 91 -23.77 -46.53 -69.32
N VAL A 92 -22.53 -46.06 -69.13
CA VAL A 92 -21.39 -46.48 -69.97
C VAL A 92 -21.09 -47.97 -69.82
N ALA A 93 -21.18 -48.52 -68.61
CA ALA A 93 -20.97 -49.96 -68.38
C ALA A 93 -22.03 -50.83 -69.09
N LEU A 94 -23.30 -50.42 -69.03
CA LEU A 94 -24.40 -51.11 -69.72
C LEU A 94 -24.26 -51.05 -71.24
N LEU A 95 -23.84 -49.90 -71.79
CA LEU A 95 -23.59 -49.73 -73.22
C LEU A 95 -22.40 -50.59 -73.69
N LEU A 96 -21.29 -50.61 -72.94
CA LEU A 96 -20.13 -51.45 -73.26
C LEU A 96 -20.48 -52.95 -73.23
N TYR A 97 -21.30 -53.38 -72.27
CA TYR A 97 -21.77 -54.77 -72.18
C TYR A 97 -22.58 -55.17 -73.42
N ALA A 98 -23.53 -54.33 -73.84
CA ALA A 98 -24.35 -54.57 -75.02
C ALA A 98 -23.52 -54.70 -76.31
N VAL A 99 -22.44 -53.92 -76.44
CA VAL A 99 -21.52 -53.99 -77.59
C VAL A 99 -20.63 -55.23 -77.52
N LEU A 100 -20.04 -55.53 -76.35
CA LEU A 100 -19.14 -56.68 -76.17
C LEU A 100 -19.83 -58.03 -76.41
N LEU A 101 -21.12 -58.13 -76.06
CA LEU A 101 -21.98 -59.28 -76.36
C LEU A 101 -22.04 -59.62 -77.85
N GLN A 102 -21.93 -58.63 -78.74
CA GLN A 102 -22.02 -58.84 -80.19
C GLN A 102 -20.72 -59.38 -80.80
N PHE A 103 -19.56 -59.22 -80.15
CA PHE A 103 -18.26 -59.43 -80.79
C PHE A 103 -17.36 -60.48 -80.13
N LEU A 104 -17.44 -60.69 -78.81
CA LEU A 104 -16.40 -61.41 -78.06
C LEU A 104 -16.90 -62.57 -77.18
N GLY A 105 -18.21 -62.87 -77.20
CA GLY A 105 -18.84 -63.91 -76.39
C GLY A 105 -19.04 -63.52 -74.91
N ASP A 106 -19.92 -64.27 -74.22
CA ASP A 106 -20.44 -63.91 -72.90
C ASP A 106 -19.37 -63.70 -71.81
N SER A 107 -18.28 -64.47 -71.88
CA SER A 107 -17.24 -64.50 -70.85
C SER A 107 -16.46 -63.19 -70.72
N ILE A 108 -16.14 -62.53 -71.85
CA ILE A 108 -15.38 -61.27 -71.86
C ILE A 108 -16.28 -60.10 -71.48
N ALA A 109 -17.55 -60.14 -71.88
CA ALA A 109 -18.56 -59.14 -71.51
C ALA A 109 -18.79 -59.08 -69.99
N LEU A 110 -18.84 -60.24 -69.32
CA LEU A 110 -18.95 -60.33 -67.85
C LEU A 110 -17.75 -59.70 -67.12
N LEU A 111 -16.53 -59.91 -67.62
CA LEU A 111 -15.32 -59.35 -67.02
C LEU A 111 -15.31 -57.81 -67.08
N GLY A 112 -15.72 -57.24 -68.22
CA GLY A 112 -15.83 -55.78 -68.40
C GLY A 112 -16.84 -55.14 -67.44
N VAL A 113 -17.99 -55.78 -67.24
CA VAL A 113 -19.00 -55.32 -66.26
C VAL A 113 -18.46 -55.38 -64.84
N ALA A 114 -17.79 -56.47 -64.46
CA ALA A 114 -17.22 -56.61 -63.12
C ALA A 114 -16.20 -55.50 -62.80
N LEU A 115 -15.34 -55.14 -63.77
CA LEU A 115 -14.37 -54.04 -63.62
C LEU A 115 -15.08 -52.68 -63.48
N ALA A 116 -16.09 -52.40 -64.30
CA ALA A 116 -16.84 -51.14 -64.22
C ALA A 116 -17.60 -50.98 -62.90
N LEU A 117 -18.19 -52.07 -62.39
CA LEU A 117 -18.81 -52.12 -61.07
C LEU A 117 -17.78 -51.92 -59.95
N GLY A 118 -16.58 -52.51 -60.07
CA GLY A 118 -15.48 -52.32 -59.13
C GLY A 118 -15.01 -50.87 -59.03
N VAL A 119 -14.83 -50.17 -60.15
CA VAL A 119 -14.47 -48.73 -60.19
C VAL A 119 -15.59 -47.88 -59.59
N SER A 120 -16.84 -48.16 -59.92
CA SER A 120 -18.00 -47.44 -59.37
C SER A 120 -18.13 -47.64 -57.86
N GLY A 121 -17.93 -48.88 -57.39
CA GLY A 121 -17.93 -49.23 -55.98
C GLY A 121 -16.82 -48.53 -55.19
N THR A 122 -15.59 -48.49 -55.71
CA THR A 122 -14.49 -47.79 -55.04
C THR A 122 -14.72 -46.28 -54.94
N ARG A 123 -15.31 -45.63 -55.96
CA ARG A 123 -15.70 -44.21 -55.89
C ARG A 123 -16.79 -43.94 -54.86
N LEU A 124 -17.83 -44.79 -54.80
CA LEU A 124 -18.87 -44.69 -53.76
C LEU A 124 -18.28 -44.84 -52.35
N ILE A 125 -17.35 -45.79 -52.16
CA ILE A 125 -16.64 -45.97 -50.89
C ILE A 125 -15.79 -44.74 -50.54
N GLN A 126 -15.04 -44.19 -51.50
CA GLN A 126 -14.24 -42.97 -51.29
C GLN A 126 -15.12 -41.77 -50.91
N GLN A 127 -16.26 -41.60 -51.58
CA GLN A 127 -17.20 -40.52 -51.25
C GLN A 127 -17.84 -40.72 -49.87
N PHE A 128 -18.26 -41.95 -49.56
CA PHE A 128 -18.82 -42.25 -48.25
C PHE A 128 -17.79 -41.98 -47.14
N ARG A 129 -16.51 -42.32 -47.37
CA ARG A 129 -15.39 -41.97 -46.48
C ARG A 129 -15.21 -40.45 -46.38
N TYR A 130 -15.29 -39.72 -47.49
CA TYR A 130 -15.21 -38.25 -47.49
C TYR A 130 -16.37 -37.62 -46.69
N ASN A 131 -17.62 -38.00 -46.96
CA ASN A 131 -18.79 -37.52 -46.23
C ASN A 131 -18.68 -37.84 -44.73
N ARG A 132 -18.23 -39.05 -44.36
CA ARG A 132 -17.96 -39.39 -42.96
C ARG A 132 -16.92 -38.48 -42.33
N ARG A 133 -15.85 -38.13 -43.05
CA ARG A 133 -14.82 -37.18 -42.57
C ARG A 133 -15.38 -35.76 -42.41
N VAL A 134 -16.20 -35.29 -43.34
CA VAL A 134 -16.85 -33.96 -43.25
C VAL A 134 -17.74 -33.89 -42.01
N VAL A 135 -18.60 -34.89 -41.79
CA VAL A 135 -19.48 -34.95 -40.61
C VAL A 135 -18.66 -35.05 -39.31
N ALA A 136 -17.57 -35.83 -39.31
CA ALA A 136 -16.69 -35.94 -38.16
C ALA A 136 -16.00 -34.59 -37.84
N LEU A 137 -15.46 -33.90 -38.85
CA LEU A 137 -14.86 -32.57 -38.68
C LEU A 137 -15.87 -31.53 -38.21
N GLN A 138 -17.10 -31.58 -38.72
CA GLN A 138 -18.16 -30.69 -38.27
C GLN A 138 -18.51 -30.94 -36.80
N ARG A 139 -18.65 -32.20 -36.38
CA ARG A 139 -18.87 -32.54 -34.96
C ARG A 139 -17.70 -32.11 -34.07
N GLN A 140 -16.47 -32.26 -34.56
CA GLN A 140 -15.28 -31.82 -33.83
C GLN A 140 -15.28 -30.30 -33.65
N TYR A 141 -15.60 -29.55 -34.71
CA TYR A 141 -15.75 -28.10 -34.64
C TYR A 141 -16.88 -27.68 -33.69
N GLU A 142 -18.04 -28.32 -33.76
CA GLU A 142 -19.17 -28.06 -32.86
C GLU A 142 -18.79 -28.34 -31.39
N TRP A 143 -18.07 -29.41 -31.12
CA TRP A 143 -17.57 -29.73 -29.78
C TRP A 143 -16.54 -28.70 -29.29
N GLN A 144 -15.57 -28.32 -30.14
CA GLN A 144 -14.58 -27.28 -29.82
C GLN A 144 -15.23 -25.92 -29.57
N LEU A 145 -16.27 -25.58 -30.33
CA LEU A 145 -17.02 -24.35 -30.16
C LEU A 145 -17.81 -24.38 -28.85
N ALA A 146 -18.44 -25.50 -28.50
CA ALA A 146 -19.17 -25.64 -27.23
C ALA A 146 -18.24 -25.52 -26.01
N ASP A 147 -17.09 -26.20 -26.04
CA ASP A 147 -16.07 -26.12 -24.98
C ASP A 147 -15.52 -24.69 -24.85
N TYR A 148 -15.21 -24.04 -25.97
CA TYR A 148 -14.80 -22.63 -26.00
C TYR A 148 -15.86 -21.69 -25.39
N LEU A 149 -17.13 -21.85 -25.75
CA LEU A 149 -18.21 -21.02 -25.20
C LEU A 149 -18.37 -21.23 -23.69
N GLN A 150 -18.26 -22.47 -23.23
CA GLN A 150 -18.30 -22.78 -21.80
C GLN A 150 -17.13 -22.14 -21.04
N GLN A 151 -15.92 -22.20 -21.58
CA GLN A 151 -14.74 -21.54 -20.98
C GLN A 151 -14.88 -20.01 -20.97
N GLU A 152 -15.40 -19.41 -22.05
CA GLU A 152 -15.72 -17.98 -22.09
C GLU A 152 -16.76 -17.59 -21.02
N ASP A 153 -17.82 -18.39 -20.85
CA ASP A 153 -18.85 -18.11 -19.85
C ASP A 153 -18.32 -18.23 -18.42
N GLN A 154 -17.47 -19.23 -18.15
CA GLN A 154 -16.78 -19.39 -16.87
C GLN A 154 -15.84 -18.21 -16.59
N ALA A 155 -14.99 -17.85 -17.54
CA ALA A 155 -14.06 -16.74 -17.39
C ALA A 155 -14.78 -15.39 -17.21
N ARG A 156 -15.93 -15.19 -17.88
CA ARG A 156 -16.81 -14.02 -17.64
C ARG A 156 -17.50 -14.04 -16.28
N ALA A 157 -17.85 -15.21 -15.76
CA ALA A 157 -18.44 -15.34 -14.43
C ALA A 157 -17.39 -15.01 -13.36
N GLU A 158 -16.20 -15.59 -13.44
CA GLU A 158 -15.07 -15.31 -12.54
C GLU A 158 -14.68 -13.82 -12.56
N HIS A 159 -14.58 -13.21 -13.74
CA HIS A 159 -14.29 -11.78 -13.85
C HIS A 159 -15.41 -10.91 -13.21
N ARG A 160 -16.69 -11.30 -13.35
CA ARG A 160 -17.81 -10.61 -12.71
C ARG A 160 -17.74 -10.71 -11.19
N GLU A 161 -17.44 -11.91 -10.66
CA GLU A 161 -17.27 -12.15 -9.23
C GLU A 161 -16.11 -11.31 -8.66
N GLN A 162 -14.93 -11.32 -9.30
CA GLN A 162 -13.79 -10.49 -8.89
C GLN A 162 -14.12 -8.99 -8.90
N THR A 163 -14.91 -8.54 -9.88
CA THR A 163 -15.37 -7.15 -9.98
C THR A 163 -16.30 -6.81 -8.82
N GLN A 164 -17.28 -7.67 -8.54
CA GLN A 164 -18.21 -7.50 -7.41
C GLN A 164 -17.49 -7.51 -6.06
N ASP A 165 -16.53 -8.41 -5.86
CA ASP A 165 -15.73 -8.49 -4.64
C ASP A 165 -14.90 -7.23 -4.42
N ARG A 166 -14.26 -6.73 -5.47
CA ARG A 166 -13.53 -5.46 -5.44
C ARG A 166 -14.46 -4.30 -5.11
N GLU A 167 -15.61 -4.20 -5.76
CA GLU A 167 -16.61 -3.16 -5.49
C GLU A 167 -17.14 -3.24 -4.07
N ALA A 168 -17.44 -4.45 -3.58
CA ALA A 168 -17.87 -4.69 -2.20
C ALA A 168 -16.80 -4.25 -1.20
N LEU A 169 -15.52 -4.56 -1.45
CA LEU A 169 -14.40 -4.12 -0.61
C LEU A 169 -14.27 -2.59 -0.61
N LEU A 170 -14.39 -1.93 -1.76
CA LEU A 170 -14.32 -0.46 -1.87
C LEU A 170 -15.54 0.24 -1.24
N SER A 171 -16.71 -0.39 -1.30
CA SER A 171 -17.96 0.18 -0.79
C SER A 171 -18.07 0.16 0.74
N ASP A 172 -17.40 -0.80 1.40
CA ASP A 172 -17.39 -0.93 2.86
C ASP A 172 -16.07 -0.42 3.46
N PRO A 173 -16.07 0.73 4.16
CA PRO A 173 -14.88 1.28 4.80
C PRO A 173 -14.19 0.32 5.77
N ARG A 174 -14.93 -0.62 6.39
CA ARG A 174 -14.36 -1.62 7.31
C ARG A 174 -13.53 -2.66 6.57
N ARG A 175 -14.02 -3.12 5.41
CA ARG A 175 -13.29 -4.08 4.57
C ARG A 175 -12.05 -3.44 3.95
N LEU A 176 -12.17 -2.21 3.46
CA LEU A 176 -11.03 -1.45 2.94
C LEU A 176 -9.96 -1.21 4.01
N LEU A 177 -10.36 -0.89 5.22
CA LEU A 177 -9.45 -0.74 6.34
C LEU A 177 -8.78 -2.06 6.71
N ALA A 178 -9.53 -3.17 6.78
CA ALA A 178 -8.95 -4.49 7.02
C ALA A 178 -7.92 -4.88 5.93
N PHE A 179 -8.21 -4.58 4.66
CA PHE A 179 -7.27 -4.75 3.55
C PHE A 179 -5.98 -3.94 3.76
N ARG A 180 -6.11 -2.66 4.11
CA ARG A 180 -4.96 -1.76 4.39
C ARG A 180 -4.15 -2.21 5.60
N VAL A 181 -4.82 -2.65 6.67
CA VAL A 181 -4.16 -3.24 7.86
C VAL A 181 -3.37 -4.50 7.48
N GLY A 182 -3.91 -5.36 6.61
CA GLY A 182 -3.20 -6.52 6.10
C GLY A 182 -1.92 -6.16 5.32
N ARG A 183 -1.89 -4.99 4.67
CA ARG A 183 -0.69 -4.44 4.00
C ARG A 183 0.31 -3.83 4.96
N LEU A 184 -0.15 -3.28 6.09
CA LEU A 184 0.70 -2.67 7.12
C LEU A 184 1.40 -3.71 8.00
N GLN A 185 0.75 -4.83 8.28
CA GLN A 185 1.28 -5.87 9.16
C GLN A 185 2.71 -6.33 8.80
N PRO A 186 3.06 -6.65 7.53
CA PRO A 186 4.42 -7.03 7.19
C PRO A 186 5.43 -5.87 7.38
N LEU A 187 5.03 -4.63 7.10
CA LEU A 187 5.88 -3.45 7.28
C LEU A 187 6.26 -3.23 8.75
N PHE A 188 5.31 -3.48 9.65
CA PHE A 188 5.50 -3.40 11.09
C PHE A 188 6.24 -4.61 11.67
N ALA A 189 6.13 -5.78 11.04
CA ALA A 189 6.85 -6.98 11.44
C ALA A 189 8.36 -6.90 11.12
N GLU A 190 8.75 -6.12 10.11
CA GLU A 190 10.14 -5.95 9.67
C GLU A 190 10.97 -5.05 10.62
N ILE A 191 10.38 -4.51 11.68
CA ILE A 191 11.06 -3.63 12.63
C ILE A 191 12.06 -4.45 13.48
N GLN A 192 13.30 -4.53 12.99
CA GLN A 192 14.37 -5.38 13.54
C GLN A 192 15.09 -4.77 14.76
N CYS A 193 14.97 -3.46 15.02
CA CYS A 193 15.89 -2.73 15.90
C CYS A 193 15.52 -2.59 17.40
N LEU A 194 14.55 -3.34 17.93
CA LEU A 194 14.24 -3.30 19.38
C LEU A 194 15.08 -4.26 20.22
N ARG A 195 16.08 -4.92 19.63
CA ARG A 195 16.78 -6.06 20.24
C ARG A 195 17.64 -5.71 21.47
N ALA A 196 17.85 -4.42 21.76
CA ALA A 196 18.49 -3.98 22.99
C ALA A 196 18.07 -2.55 23.38
N ALA A 197 16.77 -2.25 23.39
CA ALA A 197 16.30 -1.04 24.06
C ALA A 197 16.61 -1.16 25.57
N ARG A 198 17.83 -0.77 25.95
CA ARG A 198 18.11 -0.42 27.34
C ARG A 198 17.26 0.81 27.59
N LEU A 199 16.33 0.70 28.53
CA LEU A 199 15.67 1.85 29.13
C LEU A 199 16.78 2.71 29.72
N ALA A 200 17.30 3.64 28.93
CA ALA A 200 18.19 4.64 29.45
C ALA A 200 17.36 5.44 30.45
N GLN A 201 17.75 5.45 31.71
CA GLN A 201 17.15 6.31 32.73
C GLN A 201 17.58 7.75 32.43
N THR A 202 17.05 8.35 31.37
CA THR A 202 17.12 9.78 31.19
C THR A 202 16.17 10.39 32.20
N ARG A 203 16.60 11.35 33.02
CA ARG A 203 15.65 12.13 33.82
C ARG A 203 14.80 12.98 32.86
N PRO A 204 13.50 13.20 33.14
CA PRO A 204 12.76 14.21 32.41
C PRO A 204 13.42 15.54 32.69
N ASN A 205 14.06 16.12 31.67
CA ASN A 205 14.63 17.46 31.78
C ASN A 205 13.60 18.54 31.39
N ASP A 206 12.38 18.14 31.00
CA ASP A 206 11.32 19.04 30.53
C ASP A 206 9.99 18.73 31.24
N ALA A 207 9.35 19.77 31.79
CA ALA A 207 8.04 19.66 32.42
C ALA A 207 6.97 19.18 31.42
N ALA A 208 7.07 19.59 30.16
CA ALA A 208 6.14 19.20 29.10
C ALA A 208 6.17 17.71 28.81
N GLU A 209 7.38 17.13 28.77
CA GLU A 209 7.58 15.70 28.57
C GLU A 209 7.06 14.90 29.75
N SER A 210 7.29 15.37 30.98
CA SER A 210 6.83 14.72 32.21
C SER A 210 5.30 14.67 32.28
N GLU A 211 4.65 15.80 32.04
CA GLU A 211 3.20 15.93 32.09
C GLU A 211 2.53 15.08 31.01
N LEU A 212 3.01 15.16 29.77
CA LEU A 212 2.48 14.37 28.68
C LEU A 212 2.72 12.87 28.90
N LEU A 213 3.90 12.47 29.39
CA LEU A 213 4.19 11.07 29.69
C LEU A 213 3.22 10.50 30.73
N ALA A 214 3.00 11.23 31.84
CA ALA A 214 2.08 10.80 32.89
C ALA A 214 0.65 10.61 32.34
N GLN A 215 0.18 11.57 31.55
CA GLN A 215 -1.13 11.49 30.91
C GLN A 215 -1.24 10.33 29.91
N LEU A 216 -0.21 10.09 29.10
CA LEU A 216 -0.19 8.99 28.13
C LEU A 216 -0.14 7.63 28.84
N GLN A 217 0.66 7.48 29.90
CA GLN A 217 0.71 6.23 30.69
C GLN A 217 -0.64 5.91 31.35
N GLN A 218 -1.37 6.93 31.79
CA GLN A 218 -2.72 6.74 32.32
C GLN A 218 -3.70 6.24 31.26
N GLU A 219 -3.65 6.78 30.04
CA GLU A 219 -4.61 6.47 28.98
C GLU A 219 -4.24 5.20 28.18
N PHE A 220 -2.95 4.85 28.13
CA PHE A 220 -2.41 3.72 27.38
C PHE A 220 -1.47 2.87 28.26
N PRO A 221 -2.01 2.18 29.28
CA PRO A 221 -1.20 1.41 30.22
C PRO A 221 -0.38 0.34 29.48
N ASP A 222 0.85 0.14 29.95
CA ASP A 222 1.83 -0.85 29.46
C ASP A 222 2.33 -0.67 28.02
N ARG A 223 1.84 0.34 27.30
CA ARG A 223 2.22 0.61 25.89
C ARG A 223 3.09 1.86 25.74
N ILE A 224 3.21 2.66 26.79
CA ILE A 224 3.97 3.90 26.77
C ILE A 224 5.32 3.69 27.45
N HIS A 225 6.37 3.98 26.70
CA HIS A 225 7.75 3.78 27.11
C HIS A 225 8.56 5.06 26.91
N ARG A 226 9.68 5.15 27.62
CA ARG A 226 10.61 6.28 27.58
C ARG A 226 12.04 5.77 27.58
N GLY A 227 12.95 6.54 26.99
CA GLY A 227 14.38 6.21 26.95
C GLY A 227 14.66 4.95 26.13
N ILE A 228 13.84 4.69 25.11
CA ILE A 228 14.09 3.61 24.15
C ILE A 228 15.25 4.04 23.28
N ASN A 229 16.40 3.38 23.43
CA ASN A 229 17.52 3.56 22.52
C ASN A 229 17.35 2.62 21.32
N LEU A 230 17.20 3.19 20.13
CA LEU A 230 17.19 2.42 18.88
C LEU A 230 18.61 2.33 18.35
N MET A 231 19.19 1.14 18.53
CA MET A 231 20.48 0.79 17.94
C MET A 231 20.23 0.27 16.53
N ILE A 232 20.60 1.06 15.53
CA ILE A 232 20.50 0.65 14.13
C ILE A 232 21.89 0.24 13.66
N GLU A 233 22.01 -1.01 13.18
CA GLU A 233 23.29 -1.54 12.71
C GLU A 233 23.86 -0.65 11.60
N GLY A 234 25.12 -0.23 11.77
CA GLY A 234 25.83 0.62 10.81
C GLY A 234 25.62 2.13 10.98
N LEU A 235 24.72 2.59 11.86
CA LEU A 235 24.59 4.00 12.21
C LEU A 235 25.23 4.25 13.59
N ALA A 236 26.17 5.19 13.66
CA ALA A 236 26.76 5.65 14.92
C ALA A 236 25.83 6.60 15.71
N VAL A 237 24.61 6.84 15.22
CA VAL A 237 23.68 7.83 15.78
C VAL A 237 22.61 7.09 16.57
N GLU A 238 22.54 7.36 17.86
CA GLU A 238 21.43 6.91 18.71
C GLU A 238 20.18 7.72 18.37
N CYS A 239 19.10 7.02 18.01
CA CYS A 239 17.80 7.64 17.87
C CYS A 239 16.97 7.31 19.12
N LEU A 240 16.62 8.36 19.88
CA LEU A 240 15.93 8.26 21.15
C LEU A 240 14.61 9.04 21.03
N PRO A 241 13.49 8.38 20.68
CA PRO A 241 12.20 9.04 20.76
C PRO A 241 11.94 9.51 22.19
N LYS A 242 11.38 10.70 22.36
CA LYS A 242 11.08 11.25 23.70
C LYS A 242 10.13 10.33 24.46
N ILE A 243 9.05 9.95 23.80
CA ILE A 243 8.06 8.99 24.30
C ILE A 243 7.75 8.02 23.15
N ALA A 244 7.63 6.73 23.45
CA ALA A 244 7.29 5.72 22.46
C ALA A 244 6.00 5.00 22.87
N TYR A 245 5.04 4.94 21.96
CA TYR A 245 3.91 4.02 22.04
C TYR A 245 4.25 2.74 21.28
N ILE A 246 4.14 1.59 21.94
CA ILE A 246 4.41 0.28 21.36
C ILE A 246 3.19 -0.60 21.55
N ASP A 247 2.63 -1.07 20.43
CA ASP A 247 1.62 -2.12 20.44
C ASP A 247 2.28 -3.46 20.06
N PRO A 248 2.53 -4.37 21.02
CA PRO A 248 3.24 -5.61 20.76
C PRO A 248 2.44 -6.60 19.91
N GLN A 249 1.11 -6.47 19.87
CA GLN A 249 0.23 -7.35 19.08
C GLN A 249 0.28 -6.96 17.61
N LEU A 250 0.24 -5.66 17.33
CA LEU A 250 0.25 -5.12 15.98
C LEU A 250 1.66 -4.82 15.45
N LYS A 251 2.67 -4.91 16.33
CA LYS A 251 4.05 -4.44 16.06
C LYS A 251 4.10 -2.97 15.63
N LEU A 252 3.09 -2.19 16.02
CA LEU A 252 3.00 -0.77 15.72
C LEU A 252 3.86 0.01 16.70
N HIS A 253 4.75 0.84 16.16
CA HIS A 253 5.61 1.73 16.93
C HIS A 253 5.32 3.17 16.54
N ILE A 254 4.98 4.01 17.52
CA ILE A 254 4.74 5.44 17.33
C ILE A 254 5.71 6.21 18.23
N ALA A 255 6.59 6.99 17.63
CA ALA A 255 7.39 7.98 18.35
C ALA A 255 6.54 9.23 18.59
N VAL A 256 6.50 9.69 19.84
CA VAL A 256 5.85 10.93 20.24
C VAL A 256 6.94 11.94 20.59
N GLU A 257 7.03 12.98 19.77
CA GLU A 257 8.00 14.07 19.91
C GLU A 257 7.34 15.34 20.43
N ILE A 258 8.11 16.13 21.16
CA ILE A 258 7.68 17.41 21.73
C ILE A 258 8.64 18.49 21.23
N ASP A 259 8.13 19.36 20.37
CA ASP A 259 8.90 20.38 19.69
C ASP A 259 8.93 21.66 20.51
N ARG A 260 10.15 22.12 20.75
CA ARG A 260 10.46 23.45 21.27
C ARG A 260 10.86 24.35 20.13
N ALA A 261 10.50 25.62 20.23
CA ALA A 261 10.87 26.62 19.25
C ALA A 261 12.37 26.93 19.28
N PHE A 262 13.01 26.80 20.43
CA PHE A 262 14.43 27.03 20.62
C PHE A 262 14.99 26.16 21.76
N ASP A 263 16.30 25.95 21.75
CA ASP A 263 17.04 25.51 22.92
C ASP A 263 17.67 26.72 23.62
N PHE A 264 17.62 26.73 24.94
CA PHE A 264 18.22 27.76 25.78
C PHE A 264 19.39 27.18 26.54
N ASP A 265 20.57 27.78 26.40
CA ASP A 265 21.72 27.47 27.23
C ASP A 265 21.77 28.45 28.41
N PRO A 266 21.49 28.00 29.65
CA PRO A 266 21.49 28.87 30.82
C PRO A 266 22.90 29.38 31.18
N MET A 267 23.97 28.69 30.76
CA MET A 267 25.35 29.07 31.08
C MET A 267 25.82 30.23 30.21
N THR A 268 25.49 30.21 28.92
CA THR A 268 25.88 31.26 27.96
C THR A 268 24.77 32.30 27.73
N GLY A 269 23.53 31.98 28.10
CA GLY A 269 22.35 32.75 27.73
C GLY A 269 21.99 32.65 26.25
N ALA A 270 22.68 31.80 25.48
CA ALA A 270 22.43 31.63 24.05
C ALA A 270 21.09 30.93 23.80
N CYS A 271 20.42 31.33 22.72
CA CYS A 271 19.21 30.71 22.23
C CYS A 271 19.43 30.23 20.81
N GLU A 272 19.21 28.95 20.53
CA GLU A 272 19.32 28.38 19.20
C GLU A 272 17.93 27.96 18.70
N PRO A 273 17.46 28.45 17.53
CA PRO A 273 16.17 28.07 16.99
C PRO A 273 16.16 26.58 16.60
N ARG A 274 15.06 25.88 16.89
CA ARG A 274 14.87 24.44 16.64
C ARG A 274 13.57 24.18 15.90
N ASN A 275 13.50 23.05 15.19
CA ASN A 275 12.29 22.49 14.58
C ASN A 275 11.46 23.47 13.70
N PHE A 276 12.11 24.48 13.12
CA PHE A 276 11.47 25.49 12.29
C PHE A 276 11.28 25.03 10.84
N ILE A 277 10.42 25.72 10.10
CA ILE A 277 10.15 25.44 8.68
C ILE A 277 11.43 25.61 7.85
N GLY A 278 11.83 24.57 7.12
CA GLY A 278 13.05 24.55 6.31
C GLY A 278 14.33 24.23 7.10
N GLY A 279 14.24 24.08 8.42
CA GLY A 279 15.34 23.56 9.25
C GLY A 279 15.42 22.04 9.19
N THR A 280 16.61 21.49 9.43
CA THR A 280 16.78 20.03 9.58
C THR A 280 16.19 19.57 10.90
N ARG A 281 15.18 18.69 10.83
CA ARG A 281 14.66 17.97 11.99
C ARG A 281 15.49 16.71 12.16
N ASN A 282 16.30 16.69 13.21
CA ASN A 282 17.28 15.63 13.39
C ASN A 282 16.57 14.32 13.80
N GLY A 283 17.02 13.19 13.23
CA GLY A 283 16.67 11.84 13.67
C GLY A 283 15.32 11.27 13.21
N GLU A 284 14.42 12.07 12.63
CA GLU A 284 13.11 11.55 12.20
C GLU A 284 13.20 10.60 11.00
N HIS A 285 14.10 10.86 10.04
CA HIS A 285 14.33 9.96 8.92
C HIS A 285 14.71 8.56 9.39
N ILE A 286 15.51 8.45 10.45
CA ILE A 286 15.91 7.17 11.04
C ILE A 286 14.70 6.37 11.53
N LEU A 287 13.74 7.03 12.21
CA LEU A 287 12.50 6.41 12.67
C LEU A 287 11.61 6.00 11.48
N LEU A 288 11.46 6.89 10.50
CA LEU A 288 10.63 6.67 9.33
C LEU A 288 11.17 5.54 8.44
N ASP A 289 12.50 5.43 8.28
CA ASP A 289 13.16 4.34 7.55
C ASP A 289 12.92 2.97 8.21
N GLN A 290 12.61 2.97 9.51
CA GLN A 290 12.21 1.78 10.27
C GLN A 290 10.68 1.63 10.37
N ASN A 291 9.90 2.29 9.51
CA ASN A 291 8.43 2.27 9.50
C ASN A 291 7.77 2.71 10.81
N TRP A 292 8.47 3.46 11.66
CA TRP A 292 7.82 4.11 12.80
C TRP A 292 6.89 5.21 12.32
N VAL A 293 5.79 5.39 13.03
CA VAL A 293 4.95 6.58 12.89
C VAL A 293 5.51 7.64 13.82
N VAL A 294 5.65 8.89 13.37
CA VAL A 294 6.12 9.99 14.25
C VAL A 294 4.99 10.99 14.44
N LEU A 295 4.61 11.24 15.68
CA LEU A 295 3.59 12.21 16.07
C LEU A 295 4.25 13.31 16.90
N ARG A 296 4.24 14.54 16.39
CA ARG A 296 4.91 15.68 17.03
C ARG A 296 3.89 16.67 17.58
N PHE A 297 4.10 17.11 18.81
CA PHE A 297 3.33 18.16 19.48
C PHE A 297 4.23 19.36 19.77
N THR A 298 3.67 20.56 19.96
CA THR A 298 4.44 21.65 20.57
C THR A 298 4.58 21.46 22.07
N GLN A 299 5.59 22.07 22.68
CA GLN A 299 5.73 22.12 24.14
C GLN A 299 4.47 22.68 24.81
N GLU A 300 3.87 23.73 24.23
CA GLU A 300 2.64 24.34 24.72
C GLU A 300 1.45 23.35 24.70
N GLN A 301 1.27 22.60 23.60
CA GLN A 301 0.24 21.56 23.50
C GLN A 301 0.44 20.47 24.55
N ALA A 302 1.68 20.00 24.72
CA ALA A 302 2.02 18.96 25.68
C ALA A 302 1.78 19.40 27.14
N LEU A 303 2.09 20.66 27.48
CA LEU A 303 1.87 21.21 28.82
C LEU A 303 0.40 21.54 29.11
N ASN A 304 -0.25 22.27 28.21
CA ASN A 304 -1.55 22.87 28.50
C ASN A 304 -2.72 21.94 28.12
N HIS A 305 -2.49 20.96 27.24
CA HIS A 305 -3.53 20.10 26.70
C HIS A 305 -3.11 18.61 26.62
N PRO A 306 -2.47 18.02 27.65
CA PRO A 306 -1.92 16.68 27.59
C PRO A 306 -2.98 15.62 27.25
N ARG A 307 -4.21 15.76 27.77
CA ARG A 307 -5.31 14.83 27.48
C ARG A 307 -5.81 14.93 26.03
N SER A 308 -5.78 16.12 25.44
CA SER A 308 -6.08 16.31 24.02
C SER A 308 -4.96 15.75 23.13
N CYS A 309 -3.69 15.79 23.57
CA CYS A 309 -2.59 15.08 22.90
C CYS A 309 -2.81 13.57 22.93
N ALA A 310 -3.24 13.00 24.07
CA ALA A 310 -3.60 11.60 24.19
C ALA A 310 -4.76 11.22 23.24
N LYS A 311 -5.79 12.07 23.11
CA LYS A 311 -6.86 11.92 22.11
C LYS A 311 -6.30 11.86 20.69
N THR A 312 -5.36 12.73 20.35
CA THR A 312 -4.71 12.73 19.03
C THR A 312 -3.95 11.43 18.79
N LEU A 313 -3.20 10.93 19.78
CA LEU A 313 -2.53 9.63 19.68
C LEU A 313 -3.53 8.49 19.48
N ALA A 314 -4.63 8.44 20.25
CA ALA A 314 -5.69 7.45 20.08
C ALA A 314 -6.31 7.51 18.68
N HIS A 315 -6.51 8.71 18.14
CA HIS A 315 -7.00 8.90 16.78
C HIS A 315 -6.00 8.39 15.73
N THR A 316 -4.71 8.64 15.92
CA THR A 316 -3.64 8.11 15.05
C THR A 316 -3.64 6.59 15.07
N ILE A 317 -3.68 5.98 16.26
CA ILE A 317 -3.75 4.51 16.39
C ILE A 317 -5.00 3.98 15.68
N ALA A 318 -6.17 4.53 15.95
CA ALA A 318 -7.43 4.11 15.32
C ALA A 318 -7.42 4.26 13.79
N SER A 319 -6.70 5.26 13.26
CA SER A 319 -6.59 5.48 11.83
C SER A 319 -5.64 4.47 11.16
N VAL A 320 -4.63 3.99 11.88
CA VAL A 320 -3.67 3.00 11.40
C VAL A 320 -4.20 1.58 11.55
N THR A 321 -4.82 1.26 12.68
CA THR A 321 -5.24 -0.10 13.05
C THR A 321 -6.71 -0.39 12.74
N GLY A 322 -7.50 0.66 12.59
CA GLY A 322 -8.96 0.57 12.49
C GLY A 322 -9.70 0.32 13.80
N ASP A 323 -8.99 0.22 14.92
CA ASP A 323 -9.60 0.05 16.23
C ASP A 323 -10.16 1.39 16.75
N LYS A 324 -11.48 1.55 16.61
CA LYS A 324 -12.19 2.74 17.09
C LYS A 324 -12.54 2.69 18.57
N GLN A 325 -12.31 1.57 19.27
CA GLN A 325 -12.67 1.45 20.69
C GLN A 325 -11.79 2.36 21.55
N LEU A 326 -10.49 2.44 21.24
CA LEU A 326 -9.56 3.36 21.92
C LEU A 326 -10.04 4.82 21.87
N PHE A 327 -10.64 5.23 20.75
CA PHE A 327 -11.14 6.59 20.59
C PHE A 327 -12.42 6.86 21.39
N ALA A 328 -13.18 5.83 21.80
CA ALA A 328 -14.45 6.01 22.49
C ALA A 328 -14.29 6.72 23.84
N ASN A 329 -13.16 6.52 24.53
CA ASN A 329 -12.85 7.14 25.81
C ASN A 329 -12.59 8.66 25.71
N PHE A 330 -12.32 9.16 24.50
CA PHE A 330 -11.99 10.56 24.25
C PHE A 330 -13.15 11.37 23.64
N ARG A 331 -14.37 10.85 23.63
CA ARG A 331 -15.54 11.53 23.04
C ARG A 331 -15.81 12.90 23.65
N THR A 332 -15.59 13.05 24.96
CA THR A 332 -15.82 14.30 25.70
C THR A 332 -14.58 15.19 25.78
N VAL A 333 -13.41 14.67 25.38
CA VAL A 333 -12.16 15.43 25.40
C VAL A 333 -12.16 16.39 24.20
N PRO A 334 -11.87 17.70 24.39
CA PRO A 334 -11.82 18.65 23.28
C PRO A 334 -10.74 18.27 22.27
N ASN A 335 -10.87 18.77 21.04
CA ASN A 335 -9.81 18.60 20.05
C ASN A 335 -8.59 19.43 20.45
N LEU A 336 -7.39 18.94 20.13
CA LEU A 336 -6.15 19.66 20.38
C LEU A 336 -6.12 20.94 19.53
N PRO A 337 -5.78 22.11 20.11
CA PRO A 337 -5.68 23.34 19.33
C PRO A 337 -4.55 23.24 18.32
N VAL A 338 -4.80 23.71 17.11
CA VAL A 338 -3.81 23.70 16.02
C VAL A 338 -2.82 24.85 16.23
N VAL A 339 -1.52 24.56 16.21
CA VAL A 339 -0.47 25.57 16.36
C VAL A 339 0.34 25.64 15.07
N PRO A 340 0.46 26.79 14.40
CA PRO A 340 1.30 26.91 13.22
C PRO A 340 2.76 26.53 13.50
N CYS A 341 3.41 25.87 12.54
CA CYS A 341 4.85 25.69 12.56
C CYS A 341 5.53 27.07 12.50
N TRP A 342 6.62 27.23 13.25
CA TRP A 342 7.34 28.49 13.31
C TRP A 342 8.47 28.58 12.28
N THR A 343 8.76 29.78 11.80
CA THR A 343 10.01 30.10 11.08
C THR A 343 11.17 30.26 12.05
N ALA A 344 12.40 30.30 11.55
CA ALA A 344 13.59 30.57 12.38
C ALA A 344 13.48 31.94 13.11
N GLU A 345 12.94 32.95 12.42
CA GLU A 345 12.72 34.28 12.99
C GLU A 345 11.69 34.26 14.13
N GLN A 346 10.58 33.54 13.94
CA GLN A 346 9.56 33.39 14.96
C GLN A 346 10.10 32.66 16.19
N ALA A 347 10.86 31.57 15.99
CA ALA A 347 11.55 30.86 17.06
C ALA A 347 12.49 31.78 17.86
N MET A 348 13.28 32.60 17.18
CA MET A 348 14.16 33.57 17.82
C MET A 348 13.38 34.67 18.56
N SER A 349 12.25 35.12 18.02
CA SER A 349 11.37 36.08 18.69
C SER A 349 10.80 35.51 19.98
N MET A 350 10.32 34.25 19.94
CA MET A 350 9.85 33.54 21.14
C MET A 350 10.97 33.43 22.17
N ALA A 351 12.18 33.06 21.75
CA ALA A 351 13.34 32.97 22.63
C ALA A 351 13.64 34.28 23.36
N ARG A 352 13.66 35.40 22.63
CA ARG A 352 13.89 36.73 23.22
C ARG A 352 12.82 37.09 24.24
N SER A 353 11.55 36.84 23.92
CA SER A 353 10.44 37.14 24.84
C SER A 353 10.53 36.32 26.12
N THR A 354 10.87 35.04 26.04
CA THR A 354 11.02 34.16 27.20
C THR A 354 12.21 34.57 28.08
N VAL A 355 13.35 34.88 27.49
CA VAL A 355 14.55 35.32 28.25
C VAL A 355 14.31 36.66 28.95
N MET A 356 13.56 37.58 28.33
CA MET A 356 13.19 38.84 28.97
C MET A 356 12.31 38.60 30.20
N LEU A 357 11.32 37.72 30.10
CA LEU A 357 10.44 37.36 31.23
C LEU A 357 11.20 36.68 32.38
N ASP A 358 12.19 35.83 32.09
CA ASP A 358 13.02 35.19 33.12
C ASP A 358 13.94 36.20 33.82
N ARG A 359 14.51 37.17 33.09
CA ARG A 359 15.34 38.22 33.69
C ARG A 359 14.57 39.13 34.64
N ASP A 360 13.34 39.48 34.29
CA ASP A 360 12.51 40.36 35.10
C ASP A 360 11.91 39.65 36.34
N SER A 361 11.87 38.31 36.35
CA SER A 361 11.34 37.51 37.46
C SER A 361 12.40 37.04 38.45
N ARG A 362 13.69 37.14 38.14
CA ARG A 362 14.75 36.92 39.14
C ARG A 362 14.71 38.06 40.18
N PRO A 363 14.59 37.77 41.48
CA PRO A 363 14.67 38.79 42.50
C PRO A 363 16.00 39.53 42.32
N ARG A 364 15.95 40.86 42.14
CA ARG A 364 17.15 41.70 42.09
C ARG A 364 17.94 41.38 43.35
N GLU A 365 19.11 40.75 43.20
CA GLU A 365 20.03 40.56 44.32
C GLU A 365 20.23 41.95 44.93
N ASP A 366 19.72 42.17 46.14
CA ASP A 366 19.87 43.43 46.84
C ASP A 366 21.37 43.63 47.06
N PRO A 367 21.99 44.64 46.41
CA PRO A 367 23.43 44.82 46.49
C PRO A 367 23.91 45.10 47.92
N ASN A 368 23.01 45.42 48.86
CA ASN A 368 23.33 45.65 50.27
C ASN A 368 23.47 44.38 51.12
N LEU A 369 23.03 43.21 50.64
CA LEU A 369 23.06 41.95 51.42
C LEU A 369 24.42 41.24 51.39
N ARG A 370 25.43 41.73 50.65
CA ARG A 370 26.79 41.16 50.60
C ARG A 370 27.76 41.67 51.68
N SER A 371 27.32 42.45 52.67
CA SER A 371 28.24 43.15 53.58
C SER A 371 28.34 42.60 55.02
N ARG A 372 27.79 41.43 55.35
CA ARG A 372 27.65 41.03 56.78
C ARG A 372 28.15 39.66 57.25
N SER A 373 28.83 38.87 56.42
CA SER A 373 29.29 37.52 56.84
C SER A 373 30.79 37.29 56.91
N ASP A 374 31.62 38.28 56.57
CA ASP A 374 33.08 38.18 56.75
C ASP A 374 33.51 38.84 58.08
N GLU A 375 33.00 38.33 59.20
CA GLU A 375 33.57 38.60 60.51
C GLU A 375 34.42 37.38 60.92
N PRO A 376 35.75 37.45 60.86
CA PRO A 376 36.60 36.31 61.21
C PRO A 376 36.56 36.10 62.73
N SER A 377 35.96 34.98 63.14
CA SER A 377 35.97 34.44 64.49
C SER A 377 37.42 34.33 65.03
N ARG A 378 37.88 35.38 65.72
CA ARG A 378 39.08 35.34 66.54
C ARG A 378 38.72 34.74 67.91
N LEU A 379 39.56 33.78 68.33
CA LEU A 379 39.83 33.30 69.69
C LEU A 379 38.85 32.27 70.30
N ARG A 380 39.36 31.04 70.50
CA ARG A 380 39.82 30.52 71.82
C ARG A 380 40.28 29.06 71.70
N ASN A 381 41.58 28.83 71.76
CA ASN A 381 42.28 28.14 72.87
C ASN A 381 43.77 28.04 72.58
#